data_AF-A0A4P7H3F0-F1
#
_entry.id   AF-A0A4P7H3F0-F1
#
_cell.length_a   1.000
_cell.length_b   1.000
_cell.length_c   1.000
_cell.angle_alpha   90.00
_cell.angle_beta   90.00
_cell.angle_gamma   90.00
#
_symmetry.space_group_name_H-M   'P 1'
#
loop_
_entity.id
_entity.type
_entity.pdbx_description
1 polymer ?
#
loop_
_entity_poly.entity_id
_entity_poly.type
_entity_poly.pdbx_seq_one_letter_code
_entity_poly.pdbx_strand_id
1 'polypeptide(L)'
;MARRVFPVQSISIRRTTTALLAVAAIAGGLAFGAGTAAADVRTTAVGAGPHCLWAGAPHPQGATIAAGGQSFRCGADRGAPVWSNVPAASRPSTVPNPGAYANPAGLFSAGARQPGTDYTDYCVGGQLVKGNEDIYQVVADRSGKLYWKAAGPISQWVFDPDAPRPGPSWRSASLCSDGNLT
;
A
#
# COMPACT_ATOMS: atom_id res chain seq x y z
N MET A 1 -31.25 -21.46 60.43
CA MET A 1 -30.30 -21.02 61.45
C MET A 1 -28.98 -20.65 60.79
N ALA A 2 -28.50 -19.43 61.07
CA ALA A 2 -27.11 -18.99 61.18
C ALA A 2 -26.08 -19.13 60.02
N ARG A 3 -25.56 -17.94 59.68
CA ARG A 3 -24.16 -17.54 59.44
C ARG A 3 -23.65 -17.36 57.99
N ARG A 4 -23.19 -16.11 57.82
CA ARG A 4 -22.49 -15.47 56.71
C ARG A 4 -20.96 -15.72 56.78
N VAL A 5 -20.30 -15.26 55.70
CA VAL A 5 -18.94 -14.64 55.61
C VAL A 5 -17.81 -15.53 55.03
N PHE A 6 -17.47 -15.26 53.75
CA PHE A 6 -16.18 -14.86 53.11
C PHE A 6 -14.82 -15.06 53.86
N PRO A 7 -13.61 -14.84 53.27
CA PRO A 7 -13.09 -14.85 51.87
C PRO A 7 -11.64 -15.45 51.71
N VAL A 8 -11.00 -15.18 50.54
CA VAL A 8 -9.53 -14.98 50.26
C VAL A 8 -8.62 -16.21 50.07
N GLN A 9 -7.78 -16.20 49.01
CA GLN A 9 -6.30 -16.08 49.06
C GLN A 9 -5.64 -16.57 47.76
N SER A 10 -4.99 -15.61 47.08
CA SER A 10 -4.03 -15.81 45.99
C SER A 10 -2.76 -16.49 46.49
N ILE A 11 -2.23 -17.45 45.71
CA ILE A 11 -0.92 -18.06 45.99
C ILE A 11 0.12 -17.45 45.05
N SER A 12 1.05 -16.70 45.64
CA SER A 12 2.32 -16.28 45.03
C SER A 12 3.34 -17.39 45.21
N ILE A 13 4.04 -17.80 44.15
CA ILE A 13 5.24 -18.65 44.26
C ILE A 13 6.47 -17.80 43.92
N ARG A 14 7.22 -17.47 44.98
CA ARG A 14 8.61 -17.03 44.91
C ARG A 14 9.50 -18.24 44.57
N ARG A 15 10.52 -18.04 43.75
CA ARG A 15 11.76 -18.84 43.83
C ARG A 15 12.97 -17.92 43.85
N THR A 16 13.46 -17.73 45.07
CA THR A 16 14.80 -17.27 45.43
C THR A 16 15.75 -18.46 45.35
N THR A 17 16.94 -18.29 44.75
CA THR A 17 18.23 -18.58 45.42
C THR A 17 19.42 -18.14 44.56
N THR A 18 20.12 -17.18 45.16
CA THR A 18 21.52 -16.72 45.07
C THR A 18 22.60 -17.75 44.74
N ALA A 19 23.64 -17.31 44.01
CA ALA A 19 25.02 -17.76 44.21
C ALA A 19 25.99 -16.57 44.03
N LEU A 20 26.93 -16.44 44.97
CA LEU A 20 27.88 -15.34 45.15
C LEU A 20 29.25 -15.64 44.49
N LEU A 21 29.88 -14.53 44.04
CA LEU A 21 31.30 -14.15 44.06
C LEU A 21 32.33 -14.86 43.15
N ALA A 22 33.00 -14.05 42.33
CA ALA A 22 34.46 -13.93 42.34
C ALA A 22 34.89 -12.54 41.83
N VAL A 23 35.62 -11.80 42.67
CA VAL A 23 36.33 -10.57 42.32
C VAL A 23 37.75 -10.97 41.92
N ALA A 24 38.18 -10.59 40.72
CA ALA A 24 39.59 -10.62 40.33
C ALA A 24 39.99 -9.21 39.86
N ALA A 25 40.93 -8.60 40.59
CA ALA A 25 41.56 -7.34 40.24
C ALA A 25 42.99 -7.62 39.81
N ILE A 26 43.39 -7.24 38.58
CA ILE A 26 44.80 -6.97 38.21
C ILE A 26 44.85 -5.84 37.17
N ALA A 27 45.89 -5.02 37.33
CA ALA A 27 46.27 -3.75 36.75
C ALA A 27 46.45 -3.62 35.21
N GLY A 28 46.28 -2.37 34.73
CA GLY A 28 47.26 -1.70 33.85
C GLY A 28 47.06 -1.82 32.34
N GLY A 29 46.60 -0.74 31.69
CA GLY A 29 46.66 -0.55 30.23
C GLY A 29 46.11 0.81 29.78
N LEU A 30 46.94 1.59 29.08
CA LEU A 30 46.62 2.91 28.51
C LEU A 30 45.69 2.82 27.29
N ALA A 31 44.79 3.80 27.19
CA ALA A 31 44.12 4.35 26.01
C ALA A 31 43.32 3.41 25.08
N PHE A 32 42.00 3.62 25.01
CA PHE A 32 41.23 4.12 23.84
C PHE A 32 39.75 4.21 24.28
N GLY A 33 39.12 5.37 24.11
CA GLY A 33 37.73 5.61 24.55
C GLY A 33 36.74 4.70 23.81
N ALA A 34 36.23 3.68 24.51
CA ALA A 34 35.10 2.89 24.06
C ALA A 34 33.82 3.66 24.39
N GLY A 35 33.39 4.53 23.47
CA GLY A 35 32.05 5.11 23.53
C GLY A 35 31.02 3.99 23.56
N THR A 36 30.10 4.04 24.52
CA THR A 36 28.93 3.18 24.54
C THR A 36 28.18 3.43 23.24
N ALA A 37 28.27 2.50 22.28
CA ALA A 37 27.36 2.48 21.16
C ALA A 37 25.97 2.16 21.73
N ALA A 38 25.24 3.20 22.11
CA ALA A 38 23.81 3.11 22.23
C ALA A 38 23.32 2.66 20.85
N ALA A 39 22.88 1.40 20.76
CA ALA A 39 22.13 0.94 19.61
C ALA A 39 20.87 1.79 19.57
N ASP A 40 20.92 2.84 18.75
CA ASP A 40 19.78 3.67 18.40
C ASP A 40 18.76 2.70 17.81
N VAL A 41 17.76 2.33 18.62
CA VAL A 41 16.58 1.64 18.13
C VAL A 41 15.94 2.64 17.20
N ARG A 42 16.30 2.58 15.91
CA ARG A 42 15.53 3.16 14.84
C ARG A 42 14.17 2.48 14.90
N THR A 43 13.27 3.03 15.71
CA THR A 43 11.88 3.11 15.35
C THR A 43 11.87 3.76 13.97
N THR A 44 11.87 2.95 12.92
CA THR A 44 11.46 3.39 11.59
C THR A 44 10.11 4.02 11.80
N ALA A 45 10.06 5.35 11.82
CA ALA A 45 8.84 6.10 12.03
C ALA A 45 7.86 5.68 10.94
N VAL A 46 6.93 4.79 11.28
CA VAL A 46 5.87 4.36 10.39
C VAL A 46 5.09 5.62 10.04
N GLY A 47 5.12 6.01 8.76
CA GLY A 47 4.50 7.23 8.27
C GLY A 47 5.43 8.44 8.05
N ALA A 48 6.74 8.35 8.29
CA ALA A 48 7.67 9.38 7.84
C ALA A 48 7.98 9.22 6.34
N GLY A 49 7.73 10.25 5.53
CA GLY A 49 8.01 10.25 4.08
C GLY A 49 6.82 10.75 3.24
N PRO A 50 6.94 10.76 1.90
CA PRO A 50 5.87 11.22 1.02
C PRO A 50 4.64 10.31 1.13
N HIS A 51 3.43 10.86 1.02
CA HIS A 51 2.21 10.05 1.04
C HIS A 51 1.91 9.48 -0.35
N CYS A 52 1.44 8.24 -0.41
CA CYS A 52 0.86 7.70 -1.63
C CYS A 52 -0.58 8.20 -1.78
N LEU A 53 -0.98 8.54 -2.99
CA LEU A 53 -2.33 8.97 -3.30
C LEU A 53 -3.15 7.81 -3.86
N TRP A 54 -4.41 7.74 -3.45
CA TRP A 54 -5.44 6.89 -4.06
C TRP A 54 -6.75 7.65 -4.17
N ALA A 55 -7.20 7.91 -5.39
CA ALA A 55 -8.38 8.75 -5.66
C ALA A 55 -8.35 10.11 -4.92
N GLY A 56 -7.16 10.71 -4.80
CA GLY A 56 -6.90 11.98 -4.11
C GLY A 56 -6.68 11.86 -2.59
N ALA A 57 -7.00 10.70 -1.99
CA ALA A 57 -6.77 10.48 -0.56
C ALA A 57 -5.30 10.12 -0.27
N PRO A 58 -4.64 10.77 0.72
CA PRO A 58 -3.28 10.44 1.10
C PRO A 58 -3.19 9.24 2.04
N HIS A 59 -2.20 8.39 1.80
CA HIS A 59 -1.88 7.22 2.60
C HIS A 59 -0.42 7.28 3.06
N PRO A 60 -0.13 7.09 4.36
CA PRO A 60 1.22 7.17 4.88
C PRO A 60 2.12 6.01 4.41
N GLN A 61 3.43 6.22 4.47
CA GLN A 61 4.42 5.19 4.18
C GLN A 61 4.18 3.92 5.02
N GLY A 62 4.23 2.76 4.37
CA GLY A 62 3.93 1.47 4.97
C GLY A 62 2.45 1.10 5.05
N ALA A 63 1.52 2.03 4.80
CA ALA A 63 0.10 1.72 4.73
C ALA A 63 -0.19 0.65 3.67
N THR A 64 -1.13 -0.25 3.97
CA THR A 64 -1.58 -1.27 3.02
C THR A 64 -3.08 -1.13 2.78
N ILE A 65 -3.45 -0.97 1.52
CA ILE A 65 -4.84 -0.90 1.06
C ILE A 65 -5.20 -2.14 0.26
N ALA A 66 -6.48 -2.43 0.13
CA ALA A 66 -6.99 -3.44 -0.80
C ALA A 66 -7.88 -2.79 -1.86
N ALA A 67 -7.73 -3.25 -3.10
CA ALA A 67 -8.55 -2.82 -4.23
C ALA A 67 -8.54 -3.90 -5.31
N GLY A 68 -9.70 -4.21 -5.88
CA GLY A 68 -9.77 -5.11 -7.03
C GLY A 68 -9.32 -6.54 -6.76
N GLY A 69 -9.44 -7.01 -5.51
CA GLY A 69 -8.91 -8.32 -5.07
C GLY A 69 -7.38 -8.35 -4.89
N GLN A 70 -6.69 -7.21 -5.01
CA GLN A 70 -5.26 -7.08 -4.77
C GLN A 70 -4.99 -6.26 -3.50
N SER A 71 -3.76 -6.33 -3.00
CA SER A 71 -3.29 -5.47 -1.93
C SER A 71 -2.09 -4.65 -2.38
N PHE A 72 -2.06 -3.39 -1.95
CA PHE A 72 -1.01 -2.44 -2.32
C PHE A 72 -0.39 -1.84 -1.07
N ARG A 73 0.94 -1.84 -1.02
CA ARG A 73 1.69 -1.21 0.07
C ARG A 73 2.32 0.09 -0.41
N CYS A 74 2.07 1.16 0.34
CA CYS A 74 2.68 2.46 0.09
C CYS A 74 4.15 2.41 0.49
N GLY A 75 5.02 2.79 -0.45
CA GLY A 75 6.45 2.90 -0.31
C GLY A 75 6.98 4.17 -0.98
N ALA A 76 8.29 4.26 -1.10
CA ALA A 76 8.95 5.29 -1.87
C ALA A 76 10.00 4.65 -2.81
N ASP A 77 10.06 5.13 -4.04
CA ASP A 77 11.13 4.81 -4.99
C ASP A 77 11.81 6.11 -5.42
N ARG A 78 13.13 6.19 -5.20
CA ARG A 78 13.95 7.41 -5.40
C ARG A 78 13.31 8.68 -4.82
N GLY A 79 12.66 8.55 -3.65
CA GLY A 79 12.01 9.65 -2.94
C GLY A 79 10.59 9.99 -3.43
N ALA A 80 10.08 9.37 -4.49
CA ALA A 80 8.70 9.54 -4.93
C ALA A 80 7.76 8.47 -4.32
N PRO A 81 6.52 8.80 -3.94
CA PRO A 81 5.59 7.82 -3.39
C PRO A 81 5.15 6.82 -4.46
N VAL A 82 5.18 5.53 -4.13
CA VAL A 82 4.83 4.44 -5.03
C VAL A 82 4.02 3.35 -4.32
N TRP A 83 3.04 2.81 -5.02
CA TRP A 83 2.32 1.61 -4.61
C TRP A 83 3.04 0.37 -5.14
N SER A 84 3.37 -0.53 -4.24
CA SER A 84 3.87 -1.87 -4.58
C SER A 84 2.76 -2.90 -4.41
N ASN A 85 2.59 -3.77 -5.41
CA ASN A 85 1.67 -4.90 -5.29
C ASN A 85 2.23 -5.88 -4.27
N VAL A 86 1.41 -6.31 -3.33
CA VAL A 86 1.77 -7.29 -2.29
C VAL A 86 0.78 -8.46 -2.34
N PRO A 87 1.13 -9.63 -1.79
CA PRO A 87 0.22 -10.77 -1.76
C PRO A 87 -1.17 -10.35 -1.27
N ALA A 88 -2.20 -10.78 -2.00
CA ALA A 88 -3.56 -10.42 -1.69
C ALA A 88 -3.95 -10.97 -0.31
N ALA A 89 -4.50 -10.10 0.53
CA ALA A 89 -5.34 -10.54 1.62
C ALA A 89 -6.76 -10.72 1.05
N SER A 90 -7.42 -11.84 1.32
CA SER A 90 -8.81 -12.09 0.92
C SER A 90 -9.77 -11.17 1.69
N ARG A 91 -9.84 -9.89 1.29
CA ARG A 91 -10.67 -8.86 1.92
C ARG A 91 -11.30 -7.94 0.86
N PRO A 92 -12.46 -7.32 1.17
CA PRO A 92 -13.06 -6.30 0.31
C PRO A 92 -12.13 -5.11 0.06
N SER A 93 -12.41 -4.31 -0.95
CA SER A 93 -11.66 -3.07 -1.18
C SER A 93 -11.79 -2.14 0.02
N THR A 94 -10.68 -1.52 0.42
CA THR A 94 -10.63 -0.56 1.55
C THR A 94 -10.56 0.88 1.06
N VAL A 95 -10.59 1.09 -0.25
CA VAL A 95 -10.46 2.38 -0.91
C VAL A 95 -11.42 2.46 -2.09
N PRO A 96 -11.81 3.67 -2.54
CA PRO A 96 -12.66 3.84 -3.72
C PRO A 96 -12.02 3.29 -4.99
N ASN A 97 -12.85 2.73 -5.88
CA ASN A 97 -12.43 2.26 -7.21
C ASN A 97 -13.18 3.03 -8.31
N PRO A 98 -12.89 4.33 -8.51
CA PRO A 98 -13.63 5.15 -9.47
C PRO A 98 -13.28 4.85 -10.94
N GLY A 99 -12.31 3.98 -11.19
CA GLY A 99 -11.78 3.72 -12.53
C GLY A 99 -10.71 4.72 -12.95
N ALA A 100 -10.10 4.46 -14.11
CA ALA A 100 -9.13 5.35 -14.75
C ALA A 100 -9.84 6.49 -15.52
N TYR A 101 -10.68 7.26 -14.84
CA TYR A 101 -11.62 8.23 -15.46
C TYR A 101 -11.01 9.58 -15.85
N ALA A 102 -9.77 9.85 -15.45
CA ALA A 102 -9.10 11.13 -15.64
C ALA A 102 -7.58 10.97 -15.64
N ASN A 103 -6.86 12.08 -15.88
CA ASN A 103 -5.40 12.12 -15.68
C ASN A 103 -5.06 11.72 -14.23
N PRO A 104 -4.11 10.78 -14.00
CA PRO A 104 -3.82 10.28 -12.65
C PRO A 104 -3.08 11.28 -11.76
N ALA A 105 -2.49 12.34 -12.32
CA ALA A 105 -1.72 13.33 -11.55
C ALA A 105 -2.57 13.99 -10.46
N GLY A 106 -2.06 14.00 -9.23
CA GLY A 106 -2.77 14.54 -8.05
C GLY A 106 -3.88 13.64 -7.50
N LEU A 107 -4.25 12.55 -8.19
CA LEU A 107 -5.26 11.59 -7.75
C LEU A 107 -4.65 10.26 -7.33
N PHE A 108 -3.61 9.81 -8.04
CA PHE A 108 -3.01 8.50 -7.83
C PHE A 108 -1.49 8.59 -7.88
N SER A 109 -0.82 7.86 -7.00
CA SER A 109 0.62 7.63 -7.10
C SER A 109 0.95 6.49 -8.06
N ALA A 110 2.19 6.47 -8.57
CA ALA A 110 2.68 5.39 -9.41
C ALA A 110 2.44 4.01 -8.77
N GLY A 111 2.10 3.02 -9.59
CA GLY A 111 1.78 1.66 -9.15
C GLY A 111 0.31 1.44 -8.75
N ALA A 112 -0.48 2.50 -8.53
CA ALA A 112 -1.93 2.36 -8.31
C ALA A 112 -2.58 1.72 -9.54
N ARG A 113 -3.59 0.88 -9.32
CA ARG A 113 -4.36 0.23 -10.38
C ARG A 113 -5.84 0.56 -10.26
N GLN A 114 -6.49 0.73 -11.41
CA GLN A 114 -7.92 0.99 -11.53
C GLN A 114 -8.48 0.26 -12.74
N PRO A 115 -9.77 -0.15 -12.72
CA PRO A 115 -10.50 -0.53 -13.92
C PRO A 115 -10.43 0.58 -14.98
N GLY A 116 -10.29 0.23 -16.25
CA GLY A 116 -10.40 1.21 -17.32
C GLY A 116 -11.81 1.78 -17.45
N THR A 117 -11.91 2.94 -18.08
CA THR A 117 -13.19 3.56 -18.46
C THR A 117 -13.14 3.97 -19.94
N ASP A 118 -14.19 4.63 -20.41
CA ASP A 118 -14.22 5.37 -21.68
C ASP A 118 -13.04 6.35 -21.86
N TYR A 119 -12.50 6.93 -20.78
CA TYR A 119 -11.32 7.79 -20.79
C TYR A 119 -10.09 7.07 -21.37
N THR A 120 -9.99 5.77 -21.12
CA THR A 120 -8.88 4.92 -21.56
C THR A 120 -9.12 4.27 -22.92
N ASP A 121 -10.21 4.60 -23.60
CA ASP A 121 -10.43 4.19 -24.98
C ASP A 121 -9.37 4.77 -25.92
N TYR A 122 -8.99 3.99 -26.93
CA TYR A 122 -8.09 4.44 -27.98
C TYR A 122 -8.40 3.75 -29.30
N CYS A 123 -7.87 4.30 -30.38
CA CYS A 123 -8.05 3.73 -31.71
C CYS A 123 -6.78 3.01 -32.17
N VAL A 124 -6.97 1.89 -32.87
CA VAL A 124 -5.92 1.21 -33.64
C VAL A 124 -6.42 1.14 -35.08
N GLY A 125 -5.89 2.01 -35.95
CA GLY A 125 -6.48 2.25 -37.26
C GLY A 125 -7.92 2.74 -37.14
N GLY A 126 -8.87 2.07 -37.80
CA GLY A 126 -10.31 2.36 -37.70
C GLY A 126 -11.05 1.62 -36.58
N GLN A 127 -10.34 0.84 -35.74
CA GLN A 127 -10.97 0.06 -34.67
C GLN A 127 -10.90 0.81 -33.35
N LEU A 128 -12.04 0.90 -32.65
CA LEU A 128 -12.08 1.32 -31.25
C LEU A 128 -11.66 0.16 -30.35
N VAL A 129 -10.63 0.39 -29.55
CA VAL A 129 -10.28 -0.47 -28.41
C VAL A 129 -10.88 0.16 -27.17
N LYS A 130 -11.78 -0.57 -26.51
CA LYS A 130 -12.47 -0.09 -25.32
C LYS A 130 -11.58 -0.24 -24.10
N GLY A 131 -11.35 0.85 -23.38
CA GLY A 131 -10.52 0.82 -22.19
C GLY A 131 -11.18 0.08 -21.03
N ASN A 132 -12.52 0.01 -20.98
CA ASN A 132 -13.24 -0.69 -19.91
C ASN A 132 -13.05 -2.23 -19.90
N GLU A 133 -12.32 -2.78 -20.86
CA GLU A 133 -11.96 -4.21 -20.94
C GLU A 133 -10.63 -4.53 -20.24
N ASP A 134 -9.90 -3.52 -19.76
CA ASP A 134 -8.58 -3.66 -19.13
C ASP A 134 -8.51 -3.02 -17.74
N ILE A 135 -7.47 -3.41 -17.00
CA ILE A 135 -6.99 -2.76 -15.78
C ILE A 135 -5.83 -1.85 -16.18
N TYR A 136 -5.82 -0.62 -15.68
CA TYR A 136 -4.75 0.32 -15.92
C TYR A 136 -3.94 0.57 -14.66
N GLN A 137 -2.63 0.65 -14.81
CA GLN A 137 -1.68 1.01 -13.77
C GLN A 137 -1.13 2.42 -14.03
N VAL A 138 -1.01 3.22 -12.98
CA VAL A 138 -0.28 4.49 -13.04
C VAL A 138 1.21 4.21 -13.16
N VAL A 139 1.83 4.79 -14.17
CA VAL A 139 3.27 4.73 -14.39
C VAL A 139 3.83 6.15 -14.50
N ALA A 140 5.08 6.31 -14.07
CA ALA A 140 5.83 7.55 -14.23
C ALA A 140 6.81 7.41 -15.40
N ASP A 141 6.93 8.45 -16.22
CA ASP A 141 8.05 8.55 -17.16
C ASP A 141 9.33 9.04 -16.46
N ARG A 142 10.41 9.25 -17.21
CA ARG A 142 11.69 9.73 -16.67
C ARG A 142 11.61 11.14 -16.08
N SER A 143 10.63 11.95 -16.48
CA SER A 143 10.40 13.30 -15.94
C SER A 143 9.52 13.31 -14.69
N GLY A 144 8.95 12.14 -14.32
CA GLY A 144 8.00 12.02 -13.22
C GLY A 144 6.54 12.29 -13.63
N LYS A 145 6.27 12.51 -14.92
CA LYS A 145 4.89 12.68 -15.40
C LYS A 145 4.15 11.34 -15.32
N LEU A 146 2.94 11.39 -14.77
CA LEU A 146 2.11 10.22 -14.56
C LEU A 146 1.13 10.00 -15.72
N TYR A 147 0.94 8.75 -16.10
CA TYR A 147 -0.02 8.32 -17.11
C TYR A 147 -0.55 6.92 -16.80
N TRP A 148 -1.71 6.59 -17.38
CA TRP A 148 -2.28 5.25 -17.32
C TRP A 148 -1.62 4.35 -18.36
N LYS A 149 -1.32 3.11 -17.97
CA LYS A 149 -0.83 2.06 -18.86
C LYS A 149 -1.60 0.78 -18.60
N ALA A 150 -2.06 0.10 -19.65
CA ALA A 150 -2.72 -1.19 -19.53
C ALA A 150 -1.81 -2.19 -18.81
N ALA A 151 -2.38 -2.90 -17.84
CA ALA A 151 -1.68 -3.80 -16.93
C ALA A 151 -2.20 -5.25 -16.97
N GLY A 152 -3.37 -5.48 -17.56
CA GLY A 152 -3.98 -6.80 -17.72
C GLY A 152 -5.49 -6.68 -17.98
N PRO A 153 -6.17 -7.79 -18.31
CA PRO A 153 -7.60 -7.79 -18.62
C PRO A 153 -8.46 -7.53 -17.38
N ILE A 154 -9.64 -6.94 -17.58
CA ILE A 154 -10.59 -6.62 -16.49
C ILE A 154 -11.07 -7.84 -15.70
N SER A 155 -11.00 -9.04 -16.28
CA SER A 155 -11.33 -10.30 -15.61
C SER A 155 -10.43 -10.61 -14.40
N GLN A 156 -9.29 -9.94 -14.27
CA GLN A 156 -8.41 -10.04 -13.09
C GLN A 156 -8.83 -9.09 -11.96
N TRP A 157 -9.75 -8.15 -12.20
CA TRP A 157 -10.24 -7.22 -11.21
C TRP A 157 -11.44 -7.81 -10.47
N VAL A 158 -11.30 -8.01 -9.17
CA VAL A 158 -12.42 -8.46 -8.33
C VAL A 158 -13.20 -7.25 -7.85
N PHE A 159 -14.41 -7.08 -8.38
CA PHE A 159 -15.34 -6.04 -7.93
C PHE A 159 -16.02 -6.47 -6.62
N ASP A 160 -16.09 -5.55 -5.65
CA ASP A 160 -16.96 -5.75 -4.50
C ASP A 160 -18.43 -5.83 -4.97
N PRO A 161 -19.30 -6.57 -4.26
CA PRO A 161 -20.67 -6.85 -4.72
C PRO A 161 -21.48 -5.61 -5.14
N ASP A 162 -21.34 -4.51 -4.39
CA ASP A 162 -22.07 -3.26 -4.60
C ASP A 162 -21.23 -2.17 -5.28
N ALA A 163 -20.01 -2.51 -5.73
CA ALA A 163 -19.16 -1.53 -6.40
C ALA A 163 -19.68 -1.25 -7.81
N PRO A 164 -19.77 0.04 -8.21
CA PRO A 164 -20.03 0.41 -9.59
C PRO A 164 -19.01 -0.26 -10.51
N ARG A 165 -19.51 -0.89 -11.58
CA ARG A 165 -18.66 -1.42 -12.65
C ARG A 165 -18.54 -0.36 -13.75
N PRO A 166 -17.39 -0.24 -14.41
CA PRO A 166 -17.29 0.57 -15.61
C PRO A 166 -18.40 0.18 -16.59
N GLY A 167 -19.22 1.16 -16.97
CA GLY A 167 -20.24 0.97 -17.99
C GLY A 167 -19.58 0.68 -19.35
N PRO A 168 -20.37 0.26 -20.36
CA PRO A 168 -19.87 0.24 -21.73
C PRO A 168 -19.35 1.64 -22.12
N SER A 169 -18.31 1.67 -22.96
CA SER A 169 -17.93 2.93 -23.58
C SER A 169 -19.11 3.52 -24.36
N TRP A 170 -19.32 4.82 -24.23
CA TRP A 170 -20.27 5.59 -25.06
C TRP A 170 -19.68 5.93 -26.43
N ARG A 171 -18.37 5.75 -26.62
CA ARG A 171 -17.66 5.97 -27.88
C ARG A 171 -17.86 4.78 -28.81
N SER A 172 -17.78 5.04 -30.11
CA SER A 172 -17.89 4.00 -31.13
C SER A 172 -16.74 4.09 -32.13
N ALA A 173 -16.57 3.05 -32.94
CA ALA A 173 -15.53 3.01 -33.98
C ALA A 173 -15.65 4.13 -35.02
N SER A 174 -16.82 4.76 -35.17
CA SER A 174 -16.98 5.92 -36.06
C SER A 174 -16.17 7.15 -35.63
N LEU A 175 -15.72 7.18 -34.38
CA LEU A 175 -14.86 8.24 -33.83
C LEU A 175 -13.37 7.97 -34.08
N CYS A 176 -13.02 6.85 -34.73
CA CYS A 176 -11.64 6.52 -35.08
C CYS A 176 -11.29 6.99 -36.50
N SER A 177 -10.44 8.00 -36.59
CA SER A 177 -9.87 8.48 -37.87
C SER A 177 -8.35 8.37 -37.83
N ASP A 178 -7.79 7.57 -38.75
CA ASP A 178 -6.34 7.32 -38.85
C ASP A 178 -5.66 6.91 -37.53
N GLY A 179 -6.37 6.13 -36.71
CA GLY A 179 -5.87 5.71 -35.39
C GLY A 179 -5.99 6.77 -34.29
N ASN A 180 -6.56 7.94 -34.58
CA ASN A 180 -6.90 8.94 -33.58
C ASN A 180 -8.37 8.87 -33.21
N LEU A 181 -8.65 9.01 -31.92
CA LEU A 181 -10.00 9.11 -31.39
C LEU A 181 -10.41 10.58 -31.35
N THR A 182 -11.46 10.94 -32.11
CA THR A 182 -11.91 12.33 -32.34
C THR A 182 -13.32 12.58 -31.85
#